data_AF-A0A522WDY0-F1
#
_entry.id   AF-A0A522WDY0-F1
#
_cell.length_a   1.000
_cell.length_b   1.000
_cell.length_c   1.000
_cell.angle_alpha   90.00
_cell.angle_beta   90.00
_cell.angle_gamma   90.00
#
_symmetry.space_group_name_H-M   'P 1'
#
loop_
_entity.id
_entity.type
_entity.pdbx_description
1 polymer ?
#
loop_
_entity_poly.entity_id
_entity_poly.type
_entity_poly.pdbx_seq_one_letter_code
_entity_poly.pdbx_strand_id
1 'polypeptide(L)' 'MKRIKAVFLILVTTALIASGCSKESGKTENTIKLGFISPLTGDLAYIGENMKAAVEIAQAELNTSGGVTGKRIEIIFEDG' A
#
# COMPACT_ATOMS: atom_id res chain seq x y z
N MET A 1 19.26 47.58 7.99
CA MET A 1 18.30 46.85 8.86
C MET A 1 16.92 46.61 8.23
N LYS A 2 16.29 47.56 7.54
CA LYS A 2 14.96 47.36 6.91
C LYS A 2 14.91 46.26 5.84
N ARG A 3 15.94 46.18 4.98
CA ARG A 3 16.05 45.15 3.93
C ARG A 3 16.31 43.74 4.48
N ILE A 4 17.08 43.63 5.57
CA ILE A 4 17.37 42.34 6.24
C ILE A 4 16.11 41.79 6.91
N LYS A 5 15.29 42.65 7.55
CA LYS A 5 14.00 42.25 8.12
C LYS A 5 13.00 41.78 7.05
N ALA A 6 12.99 42.40 5.88
CA ALA A 6 12.14 42.00 4.77
C ALA A 6 12.53 40.63 4.17
N VAL A 7 13.83 40.37 4.02
CA VAL A 7 14.34 39.06 3.57
C VAL A 7 14.00 37.96 4.57
N PHE A 8 14.15 38.25 5.87
CA PHE A 8 13.80 37.29 6.92
C PHE A 8 12.31 36.95 6.95
N LEU A 9 11.44 37.96 6.75
CA LEU A 9 10.00 37.77 6.68
C LEU A 9 9.58 36.93 5.47
N ILE A 10 10.21 37.14 4.31
CA ILE A 10 9.97 36.33 3.10
C ILE A 10 10.42 34.89 3.31
N LEU A 11 11.57 34.67 3.96
CA LEU A 11 12.06 33.31 4.21
C LEU A 11 11.11 32.52 5.12
N VAL A 12 10.58 33.19 6.16
CA VAL A 12 9.63 32.59 7.12
C VAL A 12 8.30 32.29 6.44
N THR A 13 7.75 33.20 5.63
CA THR A 13 6.49 32.95 4.91
C THR A 13 6.62 31.84 3.88
N THR A 14 7.77 31.73 3.20
CA THR A 14 8.02 30.66 2.22
C THR A 14 8.12 29.28 2.90
N ALA A 15 8.72 29.22 4.10
CA ALA A 15 8.78 27.99 4.89
C ALA A 15 7.40 27.54 5.42
N LEU A 16 6.54 28.49 5.80
CA LEU A 16 5.17 28.21 6.26
C LEU A 16 4.28 27.65 5.14
N ILE A 17 4.43 28.13 3.90
CA ILE A 17 3.64 27.64 2.74
C ILE A 17 4.09 26.22 2.35
N ALA A 18 5.37 25.89 2.47
CA ALA A 18 5.89 24.56 2.19
C ALA A 18 5.38 23.50 3.17
N SER A 19 5.06 23.87 4.42
CA SER A 19 4.59 22.94 5.44
C SER A 19 3.08 22.63 5.35
N GLY A 20 2.31 23.46 4.63
CA GLY A 20 0.85 23.31 4.47
C GLY A 20 0.41 22.44 3.29
N CYS A 21 1.34 22.05 2.40
CA CYS A 21 1.05 21.19 1.24
C CYS A 21 1.25 19.69 1.55
N SER A 22 1.15 19.32 2.82
CA SER A 22 0.98 17.92 3.20
C SER A 22 -0.41 17.53 2.73
N LYS A 23 -0.52 16.97 1.52
CA LYS A 23 -1.71 16.22 1.10
C LYS A 23 -2.05 15.31 2.27
N GLU A 24 -3.15 15.61 2.95
CA GLU A 24 -3.74 14.73 3.92
C GLU A 24 -4.23 13.54 3.09
N SER A 25 -3.33 12.57 2.90
CA SER A 25 -3.63 11.27 2.34
C SER A 25 -4.61 10.66 3.32
N GLY A 26 -5.90 10.94 3.12
CA GLY A 26 -6.98 10.32 3.88
C GLY A 26 -6.66 8.84 3.96
N LYS A 27 -6.75 8.27 5.17
CA LYS A 27 -6.54 6.85 5.48
C LYS A 27 -7.53 6.02 4.67
N THR A 28 -7.30 5.94 3.38
CA THR A 28 -7.96 5.05 2.46
C THR A 28 -7.33 3.72 2.78
N GLU A 29 -8.13 2.71 3.13
CA GLU A 29 -7.69 1.32 3.26
C GLU A 29 -6.70 1.02 2.12
N ASN A 30 -5.42 0.93 2.49
CA ASN A 30 -4.29 0.84 1.55
C ASN A 30 -4.11 -0.60 1.07
N THR A 31 -5.06 -1.48 1.40
CA THR A 31 -5.03 -2.91 1.14
C THR A 31 -6.38 -3.34 0.55
N ILE A 32 -6.32 -4.11 -0.53
CA ILE A 32 -7.45 -4.85 -1.10
C ILE A 32 -7.35 -6.28 -0.57
N LYS A 33 -8.40 -6.74 0.12
CA LYS A 33 -8.50 -8.11 0.63
C LYS A 33 -9.21 -9.00 -0.37
N LEU A 34 -8.62 -10.13 -0.71
CA LEU A 34 -9.19 -11.12 -1.62
C LEU A 34 -9.25 -12.47 -0.92
N GLY A 35 -10.38 -13.16 -1.03
CA GLY A 35 -10.51 -14.53 -0.53
C GLY A 35 -9.98 -15.54 -1.56
N PHE A 36 -9.33 -16.58 -1.05
CA PHE A 36 -8.93 -17.76 -1.78
C PHE A 36 -9.48 -18.99 -1.05
N ILE A 37 -10.31 -19.78 -1.74
CA ILE A 37 -10.89 -21.03 -1.22
C ILE A 37 -10.44 -22.17 -2.13
N SER A 38 -9.83 -23.19 -1.55
CA SER A 38 -9.31 -24.37 -2.26
C SER A 38 -9.16 -25.53 -1.27
N PRO A 39 -9.14 -26.80 -1.72
CA PRO A 39 -8.88 -27.92 -0.82
C PRO A 39 -7.41 -27.88 -0.37
N LEU A 40 -7.18 -27.32 0.81
CA LEU A 40 -5.87 -27.29 1.48
C LEU A 40 -5.65 -28.54 2.33
N THR A 41 -6.69 -29.33 2.56
CA THR A 41 -6.63 -30.60 3.26
C THR A 41 -7.32 -31.73 2.47
N GLY A 42 -7.18 -32.97 2.95
CA GLY A 42 -7.79 -34.16 2.32
C GLY A 42 -7.10 -34.63 1.04
N ASP A 43 -7.81 -35.45 0.25
CA ASP A 43 -7.23 -36.17 -0.91
C ASP A 43 -6.75 -35.23 -2.02
N LEU A 44 -7.26 -34.00 -2.05
CA LEU A 44 -6.93 -32.99 -3.07
C LEU A 44 -6.00 -31.88 -2.56
N ALA A 45 -5.46 -32.01 -1.33
CA ALA A 45 -4.59 -31.02 -0.71
C ALA A 45 -3.41 -30.59 -1.60
N TYR A 46 -2.80 -31.54 -2.31
CA TYR A 46 -1.66 -31.25 -3.20
C TYR A 46 -2.01 -30.22 -4.28
N ILE A 47 -3.26 -30.19 -4.75
CA ILE A 47 -3.72 -29.22 -5.74
C ILE A 47 -3.85 -27.84 -5.08
N GLY A 48 -4.54 -27.77 -3.94
CA GLY A 48 -4.77 -26.50 -3.24
C GLY A 48 -3.49 -25.88 -2.69
N GLU A 49 -2.56 -26.68 -2.17
CA GLU A 49 -1.25 -26.21 -1.71
C GLU A 49 -0.41 -25.62 -2.87
N ASN A 50 -0.41 -26.29 -4.03
CA ASN A 50 0.27 -25.77 -5.23
C ASN A 50 -0.37 -24.47 -5.72
N MET A 51 -1.71 -24.38 -5.70
CA MET A 51 -2.43 -23.16 -6.06
C MET A 51 -2.15 -22.03 -5.07
N LYS A 52 -2.12 -22.32 -3.76
CA LYS A 52 -1.77 -21.35 -2.71
C LYS A 52 -0.38 -20.78 -2.94
N ALA A 53 0.62 -21.64 -3.18
CA ALA A 53 1.99 -21.20 -3.46
C ALA A 53 2.06 -20.28 -4.70
N ALA A 54 1.34 -20.61 -5.77
CA ALA A 54 1.27 -19.76 -6.96
C ALA A 54 0.63 -18.39 -6.67
N VAL A 55 -0.43 -18.37 -5.86
CA VAL A 55 -1.11 -17.13 -5.46
C VAL A 55 -0.23 -16.26 -4.55
N GLU A 56 0.54 -16.87 -3.64
CA GLU A 56 1.51 -16.16 -2.79
C GLU A 56 2.60 -15.48 -3.63
N ILE A 57 3.11 -16.16 -4.66
CA ILE A 57 4.07 -15.60 -5.62
C ILE A 57 3.45 -14.38 -6.32
N ALA A 58 2.24 -14.54 -6.88
CA ALA A 58 1.54 -13.44 -7.57
C ALA A 58 1.26 -12.25 -6.64
N GLN A 59 0.86 -12.50 -5.38
CA GLN A 59 0.69 -11.47 -4.37
C GLN A 59 1.98 -10.69 -4.14
N ALA A 60 3.11 -11.39 -3.99
CA ALA A 60 4.41 -10.77 -3.77
C ALA A 60 4.85 -9.91 -4.97
N GLU A 61 4.69 -10.42 -6.20
CA GLU A 61 5.02 -9.70 -7.43
C GLU A 61 4.19 -8.41 -7.59
N LEU A 62 2.87 -8.50 -7.40
CA LEU A 62 1.97 -7.35 -7.50
C LEU A 62 2.31 -6.30 -6.44
N ASN A 63 2.52 -6.72 -5.20
CA ASN A 63 2.87 -5.81 -4.11
C ASN A 63 4.24 -5.16 -4.28
N THR A 64 5.20 -5.86 -4.88
CA THR A 64 6.52 -5.31 -5.24
C THR A 64 6.41 -4.30 -6.38
N SER A 65 5.48 -4.51 -7.30
CA SER A 65 5.22 -3.64 -8.47
C SER A 65 4.36 -2.40 -8.15
N GLY A 66 4.16 -2.08 -6.86
CA GLY A 66 3.36 -0.93 -6.43
C GLY A 66 1.88 -1.23 -6.16
N GLY A 67 1.50 -2.51 -6.18
CA GLY A 67 0.14 -2.96 -5.91
C GLY A 67 -0.82 -2.75 -7.08
N VAL A 68 -2.11 -2.94 -6.82
CA VAL A 68 -3.19 -2.74 -7.80
C VAL A 68 -3.86 -1.41 -7.52
N THR A 69 -3.90 -0.49 -8.49
CA THR A 69 -4.44 0.87 -8.31
C THR A 69 -3.78 1.65 -7.16
N GLY A 70 -2.49 1.36 -6.88
CA GLY A 70 -1.75 1.96 -5.76
C GLY A 70 -2.10 1.38 -4.38
N LYS A 71 -2.84 0.28 -4.33
CA LYS A 71 -3.19 -0.44 -3.10
C LYS A 71 -2.49 -1.80 -3.05
N ARG A 72 -2.04 -2.20 -1.87
CA ARG A 72 -1.49 -3.55 -1.65
C ARG A 72 -2.58 -4.60 -1.73
N ILE A 73 -2.21 -5.84 -2.04
CA ILE A 73 -3.09 -6.99 -1.98
C ILE A 73 -2.77 -7.81 -0.73
N GLU A 74 -3.82 -8.27 -0.04
CA GLU A 74 -3.78 -9.27 1.04
C GLU A 74 -4.72 -10.42 0.65
N ILE A 75 -4.15 -11.62 0.47
CA ILE A 75 -4.94 -12.83 0.21
C ILE A 75 -5.27 -13.51 1.54
N ILE A 76 -6.55 -13.83 1.73
CA ILE A 76 -7.06 -14.62 2.85
C ILE A 76 -7.30 -16.04 2.34
N PHE A 77 -6.55 -16.99 2.86
CA PHE A 77 -6.63 -18.40 2.46
C PHE A 77 -7.53 -19.16 3.43
N GLU A 78 -8.53 -19.84 2.88
CA GLU A 78 -9.42 -20.73 3.60
C GLU A 78 -9.46 -22.10 2.92
N ASP A 79 -9.66 -23.14 3.73
CA ASP A 79 -9.88 -24.50 3.25
C ASP A 79 -11.36 -24.72 2.93
N GLY A 80 -11.69 -25.33 1.79
CA GLY A 80 -13.08 -25.54 1.36
C GLY A 80 -13.26 -26.42 0.14
#